data_AF-A0A4U1EU30-F1
#
_entry.id   AF-A0A4U1EU30-F1
#
_cell.length_a   1.000
_cell.length_b   1.000
_cell.length_c   1.000
_cell.angle_alpha   90.00
_cell.angle_beta   90.00
_cell.angle_gamma   90.00
#
_symmetry.space_group_name_H-M   'P 1'
#
loop_
_entity.id
_entity.type
_entity.pdbx_description
1 polymer ?
#
loop_
_entity_poly.entity_id
_entity_poly.type
_entity_poly.pdbx_seq_one_letter_code
_entity_poly.pdbx_strand_id
1 'polypeptide(L)'
;MNSAPTFINFPAKGKPKRGDTYELQVRGFSAEQIARWIADRTDVNIRVIRPPNYAGPLMLGLLLAVIGGLVYLRRSNMEFLFNKTGWAFAALCFVLAMTSGQMWNHIRGPPYAHKNPHTGHVNYIHGSSQAQFVAETHIVLLFNGGVTLGMVLLCEAATSDMDIGKRK
;
A
#
# COMPACT_ATOMS: atom_id res chain seq x y z
N MET A 1 -13.70 -0.45 -1.69
CA MET A 1 -15.16 -0.21 -1.70
C MET A 1 -15.39 1.06 -2.52
N ASN A 2 -15.56 0.95 -3.84
CA ASN A 2 -15.58 2.13 -4.75
C ASN A 2 -16.91 2.31 -5.48
N SER A 3 -17.95 1.59 -5.07
CA SER A 3 -19.31 1.82 -5.53
C SER A 3 -20.15 2.25 -4.35
N ALA A 4 -20.80 3.40 -4.49
CA ALA A 4 -21.85 3.83 -3.60
C ALA A 4 -23.04 4.25 -4.46
N PRO A 5 -24.28 4.05 -3.98
CA PRO A 5 -25.47 4.46 -4.70
C PRO A 5 -25.50 5.98 -4.89
N THR A 6 -26.12 6.43 -5.98
CA THR A 6 -26.31 7.86 -6.25
C THR A 6 -27.32 8.43 -5.26
N PHE A 7 -26.95 9.54 -4.60
CA PHE A 7 -27.86 10.25 -3.70
C PHE A 7 -28.62 11.33 -4.46
N ILE A 8 -29.95 11.34 -4.33
CA ILE A 8 -30.84 12.32 -4.95
C ILE A 8 -31.74 12.90 -3.86
N ASN A 9 -31.78 14.22 -3.74
CA ASN A 9 -32.69 14.94 -2.87
C ASN A 9 -33.95 15.34 -3.64
N PHE A 10 -35.13 15.15 -3.05
CA PHE A 10 -36.39 15.61 -3.65
C PHE A 10 -36.93 16.80 -2.84
N PRO A 11 -36.90 18.03 -3.38
CA PRO A 11 -37.37 19.20 -2.64
C PRO A 11 -38.88 19.13 -2.41
N ALA A 12 -39.35 19.53 -1.22
CA ALA A 12 -40.76 19.52 -0.86
C ALA A 12 -41.64 20.44 -1.74
N LYS A 13 -41.03 21.45 -2.39
CA LYS A 13 -41.70 22.34 -3.35
C LYS A 13 -40.77 22.61 -4.54
N GLY A 14 -41.23 22.30 -5.74
CA GLY A 14 -40.55 22.61 -7.01
C GLY A 14 -40.10 21.38 -7.80
N LYS A 15 -39.62 21.62 -9.03
CA LYS A 15 -39.05 20.56 -9.89
C LYS A 15 -37.61 20.24 -9.43
N PRO A 16 -37.16 18.98 -9.54
CA PRO A 16 -35.78 18.60 -9.22
C PRO A 16 -34.78 19.42 -10.04
N LYS A 17 -33.79 20.00 -9.38
CA LYS A 17 -32.69 20.71 -10.04
C LYS A 17 -31.48 19.79 -10.19
N ARG A 18 -30.61 20.08 -11.16
CA ARG A 18 -29.38 19.29 -11.40
C ARG A 18 -28.45 19.21 -10.17
N GLY A 19 -28.50 20.21 -9.28
CA GLY A 19 -27.74 20.22 -8.03
C GLY A 19 -28.39 19.44 -6.87
N ASP A 20 -29.55 18.82 -7.10
CA ASP A 20 -30.21 17.91 -6.16
C ASP A 20 -29.76 16.44 -6.36
N THR A 21 -28.93 16.20 -7.37
CA THR A 21 -28.17 14.94 -7.51
C THR A 21 -26.76 15.15 -6.96
N TYR A 22 -26.34 14.31 -6.03
CA TYR A 22 -24.98 14.33 -5.53
C TYR A 22 -24.04 13.66 -6.55
N GLU A 23 -23.13 14.42 -7.15
CA GLU A 23 -22.14 13.88 -8.09
C GLU A 23 -20.97 13.26 -7.33
N LEU A 24 -21.06 11.95 -7.04
CA LEU A 24 -20.03 11.21 -6.29
C LEU A 24 -18.65 11.26 -6.95
N GLN A 25 -18.58 11.30 -8.28
CA GLN A 25 -17.30 11.34 -9.03
C GLN A 25 -16.53 12.63 -8.81
N VAL A 26 -17.24 13.76 -8.66
CA VAL A 26 -16.63 15.09 -8.53
C VAL A 26 -16.43 15.44 -7.07
N ARG A 27 -17.44 15.17 -6.23
CA ARG A 27 -17.42 15.56 -4.83
C ARG A 27 -16.72 14.55 -3.94
N GLY A 28 -16.68 13.27 -4.30
CA GLY A 28 -16.03 12.22 -3.50
C GLY A 28 -16.96 11.55 -2.49
N PHE A 29 -16.44 10.51 -1.84
CA PHE A 29 -17.18 9.59 -0.95
C PHE A 29 -17.14 9.98 0.54
N SER A 30 -16.59 11.14 0.90
CA SER A 30 -16.46 11.48 2.32
C SER A 30 -17.82 11.76 2.96
N ALA A 31 -18.04 11.24 4.16
CA ALA A 31 -19.28 11.44 4.91
C ALA A 31 -19.54 12.92 5.20
N GLU A 32 -18.48 13.73 5.39
CA GLU A 32 -18.59 15.16 5.64
C GLU A 32 -19.07 15.93 4.41
N GLN A 33 -18.68 15.54 3.20
CA GLN A 33 -19.15 16.19 1.98
C GLN A 33 -20.62 15.88 1.72
N ILE A 34 -21.06 14.65 2.01
CA ILE A 34 -22.48 14.28 1.92
C ILE A 34 -23.28 15.04 2.98
N ALA A 35 -22.81 15.09 4.23
CA ALA A 35 -23.46 15.84 5.31
C ALA A 35 -23.58 17.35 5.00
N ARG A 36 -22.53 17.96 4.45
CA ARG A 36 -22.55 19.36 4.00
C ARG A 36 -23.55 19.57 2.86
N TRP A 37 -23.58 18.68 1.87
CA TRP A 37 -24.55 18.76 0.77
C TRP A 37 -26.00 18.63 1.25
N ILE A 38 -26.27 17.76 2.23
CA ILE A 38 -27.59 17.64 2.86
C ILE A 38 -27.93 18.94 3.61
N ALA A 39 -26.99 19.48 4.37
CA ALA A 39 -27.18 20.75 5.09
C ALA A 39 -27.49 21.91 4.12
N ASP A 40 -26.75 22.03 3.01
CA ASP A 40 -26.97 23.06 1.99
C ASP A 40 -28.36 22.95 1.30
N ARG A 41 -28.98 21.78 1.34
CA ARG A 41 -30.26 21.49 0.63
C ARG A 41 -31.48 21.43 1.52
N THR A 42 -31.30 21.06 2.78
CA THR A 42 -32.40 20.75 3.71
C THR A 42 -32.32 21.54 5.01
N ASP A 43 -31.27 22.35 5.19
CA ASP A 43 -30.91 23.01 6.46
C ASP A 43 -30.69 22.04 7.64
N VAL A 44 -30.68 20.73 7.39
CA VAL A 44 -30.43 19.69 8.40
C VAL A 44 -28.93 19.48 8.54
N ASN A 45 -28.39 19.85 9.69
CA ASN A 45 -26.97 19.73 9.99
C ASN A 45 -26.65 18.36 10.62
N ILE A 46 -25.99 17.47 9.86
CA ILE A 46 -25.61 16.13 10.32
C ILE A 46 -24.18 16.16 10.87
N ARG A 47 -24.00 15.85 12.15
CA ARG A 47 -22.67 15.75 12.76
C ARG A 47 -22.04 14.40 12.45
N VAL A 48 -21.04 14.39 11.57
CA VAL A 48 -20.24 13.20 11.26
C VAL A 48 -19.24 12.95 12.38
N ILE A 49 -19.37 11.83 13.10
CA ILE A 49 -18.41 11.41 14.13
C ILE A 49 -17.68 10.18 13.60
N ARG A 50 -16.36 10.28 13.45
CA ARG A 50 -15.52 9.13 13.13
C ARG A 50 -15.08 8.47 14.43
N PRO A 51 -15.35 7.18 14.66
CA PRO A 51 -14.81 6.50 15.84
C PRO A 51 -13.28 6.61 15.83
N PRO A 52 -12.64 6.91 16.97
CA PRO A 52 -11.19 6.99 17.04
C PRO A 52 -10.56 5.68 16.57
N ASN A 53 -9.65 5.78 15.60
CA ASN A 53 -8.91 4.62 15.11
C ASN A 53 -7.79 4.27 16.10
N TYR A 54 -8.09 3.36 17.03
CA TYR A 54 -7.12 2.84 17.99
C TYR A 54 -6.15 1.82 17.39
N ALA A 55 -6.43 1.28 16.21
CA ALA A 55 -5.56 0.28 15.59
C ALA A 55 -4.19 0.86 15.22
N GLY A 56 -4.14 2.11 14.74
CA GLY A 56 -2.88 2.79 14.41
C GLY A 56 -1.94 2.95 15.62
N PRO A 57 -2.39 3.62 16.70
CA PRO A 57 -1.61 3.74 17.93
C PRO A 57 -1.25 2.39 18.57
N LEU A 58 -2.15 1.40 18.51
CA LEU A 58 -1.90 0.08 19.06
C LEU A 58 -0.83 -0.69 18.27
N MET A 59 -0.86 -0.64 16.94
CA MET A 59 0.19 -1.22 16.09
C MET A 59 1.53 -0.52 16.31
N LEU A 60 1.55 0.80 16.47
CA LEU A 60 2.76 1.56 16.78
C LEU A 60 3.31 1.18 18.17
N GLY A 61 2.45 1.09 19.18
CA GLY A 61 2.83 0.67 20.52
C GLY A 61 3.41 -0.75 20.53
N LEU A 62 2.80 -1.67 19.78
CA LEU A 62 3.30 -3.04 19.65
C LEU A 62 4.65 -3.08 18.92
N LEU A 63 4.83 -2.30 17.84
CA LEU A 63 6.11 -2.17 17.15
C LEU A 63 7.21 -1.68 18.11
N LEU A 64 6.94 -0.62 18.87
CA LEU A 64 7.89 -0.08 19.84
C LEU A 64 8.19 -1.07 20.97
N ALA A 65 7.20 -1.83 21.42
CA ALA A 65 7.39 -2.88 22.43
C ALA A 65 8.26 -4.02 21.91
N VAL A 66 8.08 -4.45 20.65
CA VAL A 66 8.92 -5.48 20.02
C VAL A 66 10.35 -4.98 19.83
N ILE A 67 10.54 -3.76 19.33
CA ILE A 67 11.87 -3.15 19.16
C ILE A 67 12.55 -3.01 20.53
N GLY A 68 11.85 -2.45 21.51
CA GLY A 68 12.34 -2.29 22.88
C GLY A 68 12.67 -3.63 23.55
N GLY A 69 11.83 -4.64 23.34
CA GLY A 69 12.04 -6.01 23.82
C GLY A 69 13.27 -6.67 23.19
N LEU A 70 13.45 -6.55 21.87
CA LEU A 70 14.63 -7.06 21.17
C LEU A 70 15.92 -6.37 21.68
N VAL A 71 15.90 -5.04 21.83
CA VAL A 71 17.04 -4.28 22.36
C VAL A 71 17.33 -4.67 23.81
N TYR A 72 16.31 -4.87 24.64
CA TYR A 72 16.47 -5.29 26.04
C TYR A 72 17.07 -6.70 26.15
N LEU A 73 16.55 -7.67 25.39
CA LEU A 73 17.04 -9.05 25.37
C LEU A 73 18.46 -9.17 24.78
N ARG A 74 18.79 -8.32 23.79
CA ARG A 74 20.12 -8.27 23.16
C ARG A 74 21.02 -7.19 23.75
N ARG A 75 20.70 -6.63 24.92
CA ARG A 75 21.47 -5.53 25.55
C ARG A 75 22.96 -5.87 25.74
N SER A 76 23.28 -7.15 25.95
CA SER A 76 24.66 -7.64 26.09
C SER A 76 25.40 -7.86 24.76
N ASN A 77 24.70 -7.90 23.62
CA ASN A 77 25.27 -8.20 22.31
C ASN A 77 24.84 -7.14 21.27
N MET A 78 25.35 -5.92 21.44
CA MET A 78 25.10 -4.77 20.55
C MET A 78 25.81 -4.90 19.20
N GLU A 79 26.57 -5.96 18.95
CA GLU A 79 27.29 -6.18 17.68
C GLU A 79 26.35 -6.23 16.48
N PHE A 80 25.11 -6.70 16.68
CA PHE A 80 24.08 -6.68 15.64
C PHE A 80 23.76 -5.26 15.13
N LEU A 81 23.71 -4.26 16.02
CA LEU A 81 23.48 -2.86 15.63
C LEU A 81 24.67 -2.26 14.87
N PHE A 82 25.88 -2.77 15.03
CA PHE A 82 27.06 -2.30 14.32
C PHE A 82 27.38 -3.11 13.06
N ASN A 83 26.61 -4.15 12.76
CA ASN A 83 26.79 -4.98 11.58
C ASN A 83 26.37 -4.23 10.29
N LYS A 84 27.34 -3.64 9.60
CA LYS A 84 27.14 -2.91 8.33
C LYS A 84 26.46 -3.78 7.26
N THR A 85 26.80 -5.07 7.17
CA THR A 85 26.21 -5.98 6.17
C THR A 85 24.73 -6.23 6.46
N GLY A 86 24.36 -6.36 7.74
CA GLY A 86 22.96 -6.49 8.17
C GLY A 86 22.13 -5.25 7.78
N TRP A 87 22.66 -4.05 8.03
CA TRP A 87 22.01 -2.80 7.63
C TRP A 87 21.94 -2.62 6.11
N ALA A 88 23.00 -2.99 5.38
CA ALA A 88 23.01 -2.94 3.92
C ALA A 88 21.95 -3.87 3.32
N PHE A 89 21.81 -5.09 3.86
CA PHE A 89 20.77 -6.04 3.45
C PHE A 89 19.36 -5.51 3.77
N ALA A 90 19.14 -4.99 4.99
CA ALA A 90 17.86 -4.41 5.37
C ALA A 90 17.47 -3.22 4.47
N ALA A 91 18.42 -2.33 4.18
CA ALA A 91 18.23 -1.21 3.26
C ALA A 91 17.90 -1.69 1.84
N LEU A 92 18.59 -2.73 1.34
CA LEU A 92 18.30 -3.33 0.04
C LEU A 92 16.87 -3.89 -0.02
N CYS A 93 16.45 -4.67 0.99
CA CYS A 93 15.09 -5.19 1.08
C CYS A 93 14.04 -4.07 1.09
N PHE A 94 14.31 -2.98 1.83
CA PHE A 94 13.42 -1.83 1.87
C PHE A 94 13.30 -1.15 0.50
N VAL A 95 14.41 -0.90 -0.19
CA VAL A 95 14.40 -0.31 -1.53
C VAL A 95 13.63 -1.18 -2.52
N LEU A 96 13.87 -2.50 -2.53
CA LEU A 96 13.17 -3.45 -3.40
C LEU A 96 11.66 -3.49 -3.12
N ALA A 97 11.26 -3.47 -1.85
CA ALA A 97 9.85 -3.41 -1.47
C ALA A 97 9.19 -2.10 -1.93
N MET A 98 9.89 -0.96 -1.80
CA MET A 98 9.35 0.33 -2.21
C MET A 98 9.27 0.48 -3.73
N THR A 99 10.26 0.01 -4.49
CA THR A 99 10.28 0.11 -5.96
C THR A 99 9.29 -0.85 -6.63
N SER A 100 8.95 -1.97 -6.00
CA SER A 100 8.00 -2.94 -6.56
C SER A 100 6.52 -2.48 -6.55
N GLY A 101 6.18 -1.43 -5.80
CA GLY A 101 4.81 -0.90 -5.71
C GLY A 101 4.06 -1.24 -4.43
N GLN A 102 4.74 -1.70 -3.37
CA GLN A 102 4.11 -2.02 -2.08
C GLN A 102 3.32 -0.85 -1.48
N MET A 103 3.83 0.38 -1.64
CA MET A 103 3.13 1.56 -1.14
C MET A 103 1.85 1.86 -1.93
N TRP A 104 1.84 1.60 -3.24
CA TRP A 104 0.64 1.73 -4.07
C TRP A 104 -0.43 0.71 -3.62
N ASN A 105 -0.01 -0.53 -3.33
CA ASN A 105 -0.90 -1.56 -2.78
C ASN A 105 -1.46 -1.16 -1.41
N HIS A 106 -0.62 -0.59 -0.54
CA HIS A 106 -1.04 -0.16 0.79
C HIS A 106 -2.09 0.97 0.74
N ILE A 107 -1.94 1.93 -0.18
CA ILE A 107 -2.86 3.08 -0.29
C ILE A 107 -4.17 2.67 -0.97
N ARG A 108 -4.11 1.90 -2.06
CA ARG A 108 -5.29 1.63 -2.89
C ARG A 108 -6.01 0.32 -2.56
N GLY A 109 -5.35 -0.61 -1.87
CA GLY A 109 -5.92 -1.91 -1.53
C GLY A 109 -6.48 -2.69 -2.72
N PRO A 110 -5.72 -2.86 -3.82
CA PRO A 110 -6.15 -3.63 -4.99
C PRO A 110 -6.41 -5.11 -4.62
N PRO A 111 -7.26 -5.82 -5.37
CA PRO A 111 -7.39 -7.28 -5.23
C PRO A 111 -6.09 -7.99 -5.64
N TYR A 112 -5.88 -9.20 -5.14
CA TYR A 112 -4.66 -9.96 -5.42
C TYR A 112 -4.54 -10.39 -6.89
N ALA A 113 -5.66 -10.78 -7.50
CA ALA A 113 -5.79 -11.10 -8.91
C ALA A 113 -7.26 -10.92 -9.33
N HIS A 114 -7.50 -10.68 -10.62
CA HIS A 114 -8.86 -10.64 -11.17
C HIS A 114 -9.18 -11.96 -11.90
N LYS A 115 -10.36 -12.53 -11.62
CA LYS A 115 -10.92 -13.63 -12.41
C LYS A 115 -11.72 -13.02 -13.56
N ASN A 116 -11.42 -13.44 -14.79
CA ASN A 116 -12.20 -13.01 -15.95
C ASN A 116 -13.62 -13.64 -15.88
N PRO A 117 -14.70 -12.84 -15.80
CA PRO A 117 -16.06 -13.36 -15.66
C PRO A 117 -16.53 -14.22 -16.84
N HIS A 118 -15.94 -14.05 -18.02
CA HIS A 118 -16.37 -14.74 -19.24
C HIS A 118 -15.58 -16.02 -19.53
N THR A 119 -14.35 -16.14 -19.03
CA THR A 119 -13.45 -17.27 -19.33
C THR A 119 -12.99 -18.03 -18.10
N GLY A 120 -13.28 -17.55 -16.89
CA GLY A 120 -12.92 -18.21 -15.62
C GLY A 120 -11.42 -18.18 -15.28
N HIS A 121 -10.56 -17.71 -16.19
CA HIS A 121 -9.13 -17.63 -15.98
C HIS A 121 -8.74 -16.49 -15.02
N VAL A 122 -7.74 -16.75 -14.18
CA VAL A 122 -7.17 -15.78 -13.24
C VAL A 122 -6.12 -14.96 -13.98
N ASN A 123 -6.36 -13.66 -14.15
CA ASN A 123 -5.39 -12.72 -14.68
C ASN A 123 -4.56 -12.14 -13.54
N TYR A 124 -3.25 -12.39 -13.61
CA TYR A 124 -2.25 -11.92 -12.64
C TYR A 124 -1.63 -10.57 -13.03
N ILE A 125 -1.84 -10.12 -14.26
CA ILE A 125 -1.34 -8.84 -14.79
C ILE A 125 -2.53 -8.00 -15.23
N HIS A 126 -2.57 -6.75 -14.78
CA HIS A 126 -3.59 -5.78 -15.08
C HIS A 126 -3.34 -5.18 -16.47
N GLY A 127 -4.34 -5.17 -17.34
CA GLY A 127 -4.21 -4.66 -18.71
C GLY A 127 -4.17 -3.14 -18.84
N SER A 128 -3.96 -2.40 -17.75
CA SER A 128 -3.96 -0.93 -17.74
C SER A 128 -2.80 -0.41 -16.90
N SER A 129 -2.08 0.60 -17.40
CA SER A 129 -0.91 1.17 -16.73
C SER A 129 -1.22 2.01 -15.47
N GLN A 130 -2.51 2.26 -15.18
CA GLN A 130 -2.93 3.06 -14.03
C GLN A 130 -3.27 2.20 -12.79
N ALA A 131 -3.30 0.87 -12.95
CA ALA A 131 -3.63 -0.06 -11.88
C ALA A 131 -2.66 -1.25 -11.87
N GLN A 132 -2.40 -1.76 -10.68
CA GLN A 132 -1.47 -2.85 -10.43
C GLN A 132 -2.17 -3.91 -9.56
N PHE A 133 -1.93 -5.19 -9.78
CA PHE A 133 -2.33 -6.23 -8.84
C PHE A 133 -1.26 -6.49 -7.78
N VAL A 134 -1.66 -7.00 -6.61
CA VAL A 134 -0.70 -7.41 -5.57
C VAL A 134 0.24 -8.50 -6.10
N ALA A 135 -0.25 -9.39 -6.96
CA ALA A 135 0.58 -10.41 -7.61
C ALA A 135 1.72 -9.79 -8.46
N GLU A 136 1.45 -8.70 -9.19
CA GLU A 136 2.46 -8.01 -10.01
C GLU A 136 3.60 -7.46 -9.16
N THR A 137 3.30 -6.89 -7.99
CA THR A 137 4.32 -6.38 -7.06
C THR A 137 5.29 -7.48 -6.65
N HIS A 138 4.82 -8.71 -6.39
CA HIS A 138 5.70 -9.83 -6.04
C HIS A 138 6.58 -10.26 -7.21
N ILE A 139 6.02 -10.27 -8.43
CA ILE A 139 6.76 -10.61 -9.65
C ILE A 139 7.86 -9.56 -9.90
N VAL A 140 7.52 -8.27 -9.81
CA VAL A 140 8.47 -7.15 -9.98
C VAL A 140 9.55 -7.18 -8.89
N LEU A 141 9.18 -7.52 -7.65
CA LEU A 141 10.12 -7.68 -6.55
C LEU A 141 11.13 -8.80 -6.84
N LEU A 142 10.68 -9.96 -7.33
CA LEU A 142 11.55 -11.08 -7.68
C LEU A 142 12.52 -10.73 -8.81
N PHE A 143 12.06 -10.07 -9.87
CA PHE A 143 12.94 -9.65 -10.97
C PHE A 143 13.98 -8.63 -10.52
N ASN A 144 13.57 -7.58 -9.81
CA ASN A 144 14.52 -6.60 -9.29
C ASN A 144 15.49 -7.22 -8.28
N GLY A 145 15.02 -8.15 -7.43
CA GLY A 145 15.85 -8.92 -6.52
C GLY A 145 16.89 -9.76 -7.27
N GLY A 146 16.48 -10.47 -8.32
CA GLY A 146 17.39 -11.26 -9.15
C GLY A 146 18.48 -10.42 -9.82
N VAL A 147 18.12 -9.28 -10.41
CA VAL A 147 19.09 -8.38 -11.07
C VAL A 147 20.06 -7.77 -10.05
N THR A 148 19.56 -7.29 -8.91
CA THR A 148 20.41 -6.69 -7.87
C THR A 148 21.35 -7.71 -7.25
N LEU A 149 20.88 -8.93 -6.93
CA LEU A 149 21.73 -10.01 -6.46
C LEU A 149 22.77 -10.41 -7.51
N GLY A 150 22.39 -10.52 -8.78
CA GLY A 150 23.32 -10.80 -9.87
C GLY A 150 24.43 -9.75 -9.96
N MET A 151 24.10 -8.47 -9.82
CA MET A 151 25.08 -7.40 -9.83
C MET A 151 26.03 -7.46 -8.62
N VAL A 152 25.50 -7.73 -7.42
CA VAL A 152 26.32 -7.88 -6.21
C VAL A 152 27.30 -9.04 -6.35
N LEU A 153 26.84 -10.20 -6.83
CA LEU A 153 27.70 -11.37 -7.06
C LEU A 153 28.79 -11.09 -8.12
N LEU A 154 28.47 -10.36 -9.18
CA LEU A 154 29.46 -9.96 -10.19
C LEU A 154 30.52 -9.03 -9.61
N CYS A 155 30.12 -8.03 -8.83
CA CYS A 155 31.06 -7.13 -8.15
C CYS A 155 31.97 -7.90 -7.17
N GLU A 156 31.40 -8.81 -6.39
CA GLU A 156 32.14 -9.65 -5.45
C GLU A 156 33.12 -10.57 -6.18
N ALA A 157 32.70 -11.23 -7.26
CA ALA A 157 33.57 -12.06 -8.08
C ALA A 157 34.73 -11.24 -8.70
N ALA A 158 34.46 -10.00 -9.13
CA ALA A 158 35.46 -9.11 -9.71
C ALA A 158 36.49 -8.57 -8.70
N THR A 159 36.08 -8.40 -7.43
CA THR A 159 36.99 -8.00 -6.34
C THR A 159 37.61 -9.18 -5.59
N SER A 160 37.12 -10.40 -5.84
CA SER A 160 37.69 -11.60 -5.23
C SER A 160 39.07 -11.92 -5.83
N ASP A 161 40.10 -11.89 -4.98
CA ASP A 161 41.47 -12.29 -5.31
C ASP A 161 41.62 -13.84 -5.32
N MET A 162 40.57 -14.53 -5.77
CA MET A 162 40.53 -15.98 -5.80
C MET A 162 41.44 -16.51 -6.91
N ASP A 163 42.40 -17.36 -6.52
CA ASP A 163 43.27 -18.13 -7.41
C ASP A 163 42.52 -18.65 -8.64
N ILE A 164 43.02 -18.28 -9.81
CA ILE A 164 42.45 -18.53 -11.15
C ILE A 164 42.10 -20.02 -11.36
N GLY A 165 42.73 -20.95 -10.61
CA GLY A 165 42.50 -22.39 -10.67
C GLY A 165 41.15 -22.90 -10.13
N LYS A 166 40.41 -22.12 -9.32
CA LYS A 166 39.10 -22.53 -8.77
C LYS A 166 37.88 -22.02 -9.57
N ARG A 167 38.11 -21.36 -10.71
CA ARG A 167 37.06 -20.77 -11.57
C ARG A 167 36.46 -21.75 -12.61
N LYS A 168 36.71 -23.07 -12.49
CA LYS A 168 36.11 -24.10 -13.35
C LYS A 168 34.86 -24.69 -12.72
#